data_AF-K5BJA4-F1
#
_entry.id   AF-K5BJA4-F1
#
_cell.length_a   1.000
_cell.length_b   1.000
_cell.length_c   1.000
_cell.angle_alpha   90.00
_cell.angle_beta   90.00
_cell.angle_gamma   90.00
#
_symmetry.space_group_name_H-M   'P 1'
#
loop_
_entity.id
_entity.type
_entity.pdbx_description
1 polymer ?
#
loop_
_entity_poly.entity_id
_entity_poly.type
_entity_poly.pdbx_seq_one_letter_code
_entity_poly.pdbx_strand_id
1 'polypeptide(L)'
;MAAAPAVEGLMLTPDALVDLETPLWESAPFTAFLLGVSDIDDVPLVDPLPPVQVLSATPITATEAAWVRLKGADAMRETWEQDGVDVRDPHRRAVGPH
;
A
#
# COMPACT_ATOMS: atom_id res chain seq x y z
N MET A 1 7.49 19.70 3.36
CA MET A 1 6.70 19.50 4.59
C MET A 1 6.52 18.02 4.78
N ALA A 2 7.04 17.43 5.85
CA ALA A 2 6.75 16.04 6.22
C ALA A 2 5.69 16.09 7.32
N ALA A 3 4.42 16.01 6.95
CA ALA A 3 3.34 15.75 7.88
C ALA A 3 3.18 14.22 7.94
N ALA A 4 3.75 13.59 8.97
CA ALA A 4 3.35 12.23 9.31
C ALA A 4 1.91 12.32 9.86
N PRO A 5 0.93 11.60 9.30
CA PRO A 5 -0.43 11.67 9.80
C PRO A 5 -0.54 10.84 11.08
N ALA A 6 -0.63 11.52 12.22
CA ALA A 6 -1.31 10.95 13.38
C ALA A 6 -2.81 10.98 13.09
N VAL A 7 -3.32 9.96 12.40
CA VAL A 7 -4.76 9.71 12.33
C VAL A 7 -5.10 8.91 13.59
N GLU A 8 -5.89 9.48 14.50
CA GLU A 8 -6.48 8.71 15.60
C GLU A 8 -7.19 7.47 15.03
N GLY A 9 -6.62 6.28 15.26
CA GLY A 9 -7.25 4.99 14.96
C GLY A 9 -6.73 4.21 13.74
N LEU A 10 -5.80 4.73 12.93
CA LEU A 10 -5.22 3.96 11.83
C LEU A 10 -3.90 3.31 12.26
N MET A 11 -3.90 1.98 12.42
CA MET A 11 -2.66 1.23 12.64
C MET A 11 -2.02 0.89 11.29
N LEU A 12 -0.82 1.41 11.05
CA LEU A 12 -0.04 1.09 9.87
C LEU A 12 0.69 -0.23 10.12
N THR A 13 0.18 -1.30 9.53
CA THR A 13 0.77 -2.64 9.56
C THR A 13 0.95 -3.15 8.14
N PRO A 14 1.74 -4.22 7.92
CA PRO A 14 1.61 -5.00 6.70
C PRO A 14 0.15 -5.33 6.42
N ASP A 15 -0.21 -5.33 5.14
CA ASP A 15 -1.54 -5.61 4.60
C ASP A 15 -2.62 -4.57 4.91
N ALA A 16 -2.29 -3.51 5.65
CA ALA A 16 -3.22 -2.43 5.89
C ALA A 16 -3.56 -1.72 4.57
N LEU A 17 -4.84 -1.40 4.41
CA LEU A 17 -5.36 -0.63 3.30
C LEU A 17 -5.58 0.82 3.75
N VAL A 18 -4.86 1.76 3.13
CA VAL A 18 -4.98 3.19 3.41
C VAL A 18 -5.68 3.86 2.24
N ASP A 19 -6.95 4.19 2.40
CA ASP A 19 -7.77 4.81 1.35
C ASP A 19 -7.89 6.32 1.58
N LEU A 20 -7.46 7.11 0.60
CA LEU A 20 -7.52 8.58 0.68
C LEU A 20 -8.73 9.15 -0.05
N GLU A 21 -9.54 8.31 -0.71
CA GLU A 21 -10.73 8.65 -1.50
C GLU A 21 -10.51 9.67 -2.64
N THR A 22 -9.26 10.11 -2.82
CA THR A 22 -8.82 11.13 -3.76
C THR A 22 -7.54 10.69 -4.44
N PRO A 23 -7.23 11.19 -5.65
CA PRO A 23 -6.00 10.82 -6.36
C PRO A 23 -4.75 11.10 -5.51
N LEU A 24 -3.84 10.12 -5.44
CA LEU A 24 -2.59 10.23 -4.66
C LEU A 24 -1.68 11.36 -5.17
N TRP A 25 -1.74 11.64 -6.47
CA TRP A 25 -1.11 12.78 -7.13
C TRP A 25 -1.97 13.21 -8.33
N GLU A 26 -1.63 14.34 -8.94
CA GLU A 26 -2.40 14.90 -10.05
C GLU A 26 -2.54 13.89 -11.20
N SER A 27 -3.78 13.65 -11.63
CA SER A 27 -4.14 12.72 -12.70
C SER A 27 -3.80 11.24 -12.45
N ALA A 28 -3.43 10.85 -11.23
CA ALA A 28 -3.21 9.45 -10.86
C ALA A 28 -4.53 8.66 -10.89
N PRO A 29 -4.54 7.41 -11.39
CA PRO A 29 -5.69 6.52 -11.25
C PRO A 29 -5.78 5.90 -9.84
N PHE A 30 -4.78 6.11 -8.98
CA PHE A 30 -4.68 5.52 -7.65
C PHE A 30 -5.26 6.45 -6.60
N THR A 31 -6.03 5.88 -5.68
CA THR A 31 -6.66 6.61 -4.56
C THR A 31 -6.34 6.00 -3.20
N ALA A 32 -5.65 4.86 -3.18
CA ALA A 32 -5.33 4.13 -1.97
C ALA A 32 -3.93 3.52 -2.03
N PHE A 33 -3.43 3.11 -0.87
CA PHE A 33 -2.22 2.30 -0.72
C PHE A 33 -2.54 0.95 -0.10
N LEU A 34 -1.97 -0.11 -0.64
CA LEU A 34 -1.81 -1.38 0.05
C LEU A 34 -0.42 -1.42 0.68
N LEU A 35 -0.36 -1.54 2.02
CA LEU A 35 0.90 -1.64 2.74
C LEU A 35 1.45 -3.06 2.69
N GLY A 36 2.78 -3.17 2.67
CA GLY A 36 3.47 -4.44 2.73
C GLY A 36 4.79 -4.32 3.47
N VAL A 37 5.48 -5.44 3.60
CA VAL A 37 6.87 -5.44 4.07
C VAL A 37 7.73 -4.72 3.02
N SER A 38 8.68 -3.91 3.49
CA SER A 38 9.65 -3.23 2.63
C SER A 38 10.86 -4.11 2.36
N ASP A 39 11.57 -3.83 1.27
CA ASP A 39 12.92 -4.37 1.00
C ASP A 39 14.00 -3.63 1.83
N ILE A 40 13.60 -2.65 2.65
CA ILE A 40 14.46 -1.87 3.53
C ILE A 40 14.42 -2.52 4.92
N ASP A 41 15.60 -2.85 5.45
CA ASP A 41 15.76 -3.39 6.80
C ASP A 41 15.22 -2.44 7.87
N ASP A 42 14.75 -3.01 8.98
CA ASP A 42 14.31 -2.26 10.15
C ASP A 42 15.42 -1.33 10.65
N VAL A 43 15.06 -0.09 10.97
CA VAL A 43 16.01 0.92 11.43
C VAL A 43 16.21 0.76 12.94
N PRO A 44 17.41 0.39 13.41
CA PRO A 44 17.65 0.21 14.84
C PRO A 44 17.58 1.55 15.57
N LEU A 45 16.95 1.54 16.74
CA LEU A 45 16.94 2.68 17.66
C LEU A 45 17.80 2.38 18.89
N VAL A 46 18.14 3.44 19.62
CA VAL A 46 18.87 3.29 20.89
C VAL A 46 17.94 2.66 21.92
N ASP A 47 18.46 1.67 22.65
CA ASP A 47 17.73 1.02 23.74
C ASP A 47 17.14 2.06 24.73
N PRO A 48 15.90 1.85 25.21
CA PRO A 48 15.07 0.64 25.08
C PRO A 48 14.03 0.72 23.95
N LEU A 49 14.21 1.58 22.95
CA LEU A 49 13.22 1.78 21.89
C LEU A 49 13.25 0.60 20.90
N PRO A 50 12.10 0.02 20.53
CA PRO A 50 12.04 -1.00 19.49
C PRO A 50 12.47 -0.40 18.14
N PRO A 51 13.00 -1.22 17.22
CA PRO A 51 13.38 -0.75 15.89
C PRO A 51 12.17 -0.22 15.11
N VAL A 52 12.43 0.69 14.18
CA VAL A 52 11.41 1.24 13.29
C VAL A 52 11.29 0.35 12.07
N GLN A 53 10.12 -0.26 11.89
CA GLN A 53 9.81 -1.01 10.69
C GLN A 53 9.52 -0.04 9.53
N VAL A 54 10.14 -0.30 8.38
CA VAL A 54 9.83 0.39 7.12
C VAL A 54 8.82 -0.45 6.35
N LEU A 55 7.70 0.16 5.95
CA LEU A 55 6.68 -0.49 5.14
C LEU A 55 6.77 -0.04 3.69
N SER A 56 6.49 -0.95 2.76
CA SER A 56 6.20 -0.59 1.37
C SER A 56 4.78 -0.03 1.29
N ALA A 57 4.58 0.98 0.45
CA ALA A 57 3.26 1.57 0.20
C ALA A 57 2.97 1.49 -1.30
N THR A 58 2.22 0.48 -1.71
CA THR A 58 1.92 0.23 -3.13
C THR A 58 0.67 1.00 -3.54
N PRO A 59 0.74 1.94 -4.50
CA PRO A 59 -0.43 2.61 -5.04
C PRO A 59 -1.40 1.63 -5.69
N ILE A 60 -2.67 1.72 -5.32
CA ILE A 60 -3.74 0.93 -5.91
C ILE A 60 -4.95 1.80 -6.27
N THR A 61 -5.68 1.34 -7.28
CA THR A 61 -6.91 1.98 -7.75
C THR A 61 -8.07 1.70 -6.80
N ALA A 62 -9.15 2.48 -6.91
CA ALA A 62 -10.36 2.24 -6.11
C ALA A 62 -10.95 0.82 -6.33
N THR A 63 -10.87 0.30 -7.56
CA THR A 63 -11.32 -1.07 -7.89
C THR A 63 -10.46 -2.12 -7.19
N GLU A 64 -9.14 -1.95 -7.19
CA GLU A 64 -8.24 -2.85 -6.47
C GLU A 64 -8.46 -2.75 -4.96
N ALA A 65 -8.69 -1.56 -4.41
CA ALA A 65 -8.99 -1.36 -2.99
C ALA A 65 -10.31 -2.02 -2.57
N ALA A 66 -11.34 -1.95 -3.42
CA ALA A 66 -12.58 -2.70 -3.20
C ALA A 66 -12.30 -4.21 -3.22
N TRP A 67 -11.48 -4.67 -4.17
CA TRP A 67 -11.14 -6.08 -4.29
C TRP A 67 -10.33 -6.60 -3.09
N VAL A 68 -9.35 -5.86 -2.56
CA VAL A 68 -8.62 -6.21 -1.32
C VAL A 68 -9.58 -6.40 -0.14
N ARG A 69 -10.59 -5.54 0.01
CA ARG A 69 -11.61 -5.69 1.08
C ARG A 69 -12.45 -6.96 0.92
N LEU A 70 -12.63 -7.43 -0.32
CA LEU A 70 -13.43 -8.61 -0.66
C LEU A 70 -12.65 -9.92 -0.58
N LYS A 71 -11.41 -9.96 -1.08
CA LYS A 71 -10.60 -11.20 -1.22
C LYS A 71 -9.30 -11.20 -0.40
N GLY A 72 -8.91 -10.09 0.21
CA GLY A 72 -7.67 -9.95 0.97
C GLY A 72 -6.49 -9.41 0.17
N ALA A 73 -5.45 -8.99 0.89
CA ALA A 73 -4.21 -8.44 0.32
C ALA A 73 -3.40 -9.48 -0.46
N ASP A 74 -3.29 -10.70 0.08
CA ASP A 74 -2.52 -11.77 -0.55
C ASP A 74 -3.09 -12.17 -1.91
N ALA A 75 -4.42 -12.31 -2.01
CA ALA A 75 -5.07 -12.59 -3.28
C ALA A 75 -4.82 -11.50 -4.34
N MET A 76 -4.71 -10.24 -3.93
CA MET A 76 -4.35 -9.14 -4.84
C MET A 76 -2.91 -9.30 -5.33
N ARG A 77 -1.96 -9.59 -4.43
CA ARG A 77 -0.55 -9.78 -4.78
C ARG A 77 -0.35 -10.97 -5.71
N GLU A 78 -0.99 -12.10 -5.41
CA GLU A 78 -0.98 -13.28 -6.29
C GLU A 78 -1.48 -12.93 -7.70
N THR A 79 -2.52 -12.10 -7.79
CA THR A 79 -3.02 -11.66 -9.10
C THR A 79 -2.01 -10.78 -9.83
N TRP A 80 -1.40 -9.81 -9.14
CA TRP A 80 -0.34 -8.98 -9.74
C TRP A 80 0.82 -9.82 -10.26
N GLU A 81 1.24 -10.83 -9.51
CA GLU A 81 2.29 -11.76 -9.93
C GLU A 81 1.87 -12.56 -11.17
N GLN A 82 0.65 -13.10 -11.17
CA GLN A 82 0.10 -13.88 -12.29
C GLN A 82 -0.02 -13.06 -13.59
N ASP A 83 -0.46 -11.80 -13.46
CA ASP A 83 -0.69 -10.90 -14.59
C ASP A 83 0.58 -10.11 -15.00
N GLY A 84 1.70 -10.29 -14.28
CA GLY A 84 2.96 -9.59 -14.56
C GLY A 84 2.87 -8.07 -14.36
N VAL A 85 2.07 -7.64 -13.38
CA VAL A 85 1.79 -6.23 -13.11
C VAL A 85 3.00 -5.59 -12.45
N ASP A 86 3.59 -4.60 -13.11
CA ASP A 86 4.60 -3.74 -12.49
C ASP A 86 3.92 -2.73 -11.56
N VAL A 87 3.82 -3.09 -10.27
CA VAL A 87 3.22 -2.24 -9.24
C VAL A 87 3.97 -0.92 -9.00
N ARG A 88 5.20 -0.78 -9.53
CA ARG A 88 6.01 0.44 -9.44
C ARG A 88 5.76 1.39 -10.61
N ASP A 89 5.04 0.98 -11.65
CA ASP A 89 4.66 1.85 -12.77
C ASP A 89 3.52 2.81 -12.37
N PRO A 90 3.78 4.13 -12.27
CA PRO A 90 2.77 5.12 -11.90
C PRO A 90 1.70 5.35 -12.97
N HIS A 91 1.82 4.73 -14.15
CA HIS A 91 0.85 4.80 -15.24
C HIS A 91 0.14 3.47 -15.52
N ARG A 92 0.37 2.43 -14.69
CA ARG A 92 -0.28 1.12 -14.87
C ARG A 92 -1.80 1.22 -14.78
N ARG A 93 -2.49 0.37 -15.54
CA ARG A 93 -3.95 0.20 -15.43
C ARG A 93 -4.29 -0.67 -14.22
N ALA A 94 -5.52 -0.50 -13.71
CA ALA A 94 -6.07 -1.37 -12.69
C ALA A 94 -6.14 -2.83 -13.19
N VAL A 95 -5.89 -3.78 -12.30
CA VAL A 95 -6.23 -5.18 -12.54
C VAL A 95 -7.73 -5.40 -12.34
N GLY A 96 -8.36 -6.09 -13.28
CA GLY A 96 -9.76 -6.48 -13.22
C GLY A 96 -9.91 -7.97 -12.90
N PRO A 97 -11.03 -8.41 -12.28
CA PRO A 97 -11.29 -9.83 -12.08
C PRO A 97 -11.43 -10.55 -13.44
N HIS A 98 -10.89 -11.76 -13.50
CA HIS A 98 -11.25 -12.76 -14.52
C HIS A 98 -12.52 -13.52 -14.12
#